data_AF-A0AAV2QC66-F1
#
_entry.id   AF-A0AAV2QC66-F1
#
_cell.length_a   1.000
_cell.length_b   1.000
_cell.length_c   1.000
_cell.angle_alpha   90.00
_cell.angle_beta   90.00
_cell.angle_gamma   90.00
#
_symmetry.space_group_name_H-M   'P 1'
#
loop_
_entity.id
_entity.type
_entity.pdbx_description
1 polymer ?
#
loop_
_entity_poly.entity_id
_entity_poly.type
_entity_poly.pdbx_seq_one_letter_code
_entity_poly.pdbx_strand_id
1 'polypeptide(L)'
;MTLQEIIDVVSIHFSPNMAVFSPQKFHELFVFFPAPETDAWSSFNVQWLYDALAEQWSRLMHQDVSHTAKYAGYYSALVRPGFRIISINTNYCYRFNWWLLYKSEDPGEVLKWLTKELESAEAADEKVHIIGHIPPLDSDCFQQWAHQFSRIVSRFSTTIRGQFYGHSHFDEFRLHYDTDATDIPVGVEYITPNNGPFHHLNPAYRIFYIDGEHKNSFRDVLDYDTWAMNLTHANLHNDPHWYQLYSARRDLNMETLLPRDWNKLVHRMAEDKQLFDRYFRYRIQDSDSELQLGCDEYCQREILCKTVDGNKLIPKKCS
;
A
#
# COMPACT_ATOMS: atom_id res chain seq x y z
N MET A 1 -3.41 13.29 -18.50
CA MET A 1 -3.59 14.18 -17.34
C MET A 1 -2.23 14.38 -16.69
N THR A 2 -1.82 15.62 -16.42
CA THR A 2 -0.57 15.92 -15.72
C THR A 2 -0.72 15.73 -14.21
N LEU A 3 0.40 15.65 -13.47
CA LEU A 3 0.38 15.60 -12.01
C LEU A 3 -0.41 16.78 -11.40
N GLN A 4 -0.22 17.97 -11.96
CA GLN A 4 -0.94 19.17 -11.53
C GLN A 4 -2.45 19.06 -11.76
N GLU A 5 -2.87 18.59 -12.93
CA GLU A 5 -4.29 18.43 -13.25
C GLU A 5 -5.00 17.43 -12.31
N ILE A 6 -4.34 16.33 -11.93
CA ILE A 6 -4.90 15.37 -10.96
C ILE A 6 -5.09 16.03 -9.60
N ILE A 7 -4.08 16.78 -9.15
CA ILE A 7 -4.09 17.47 -7.85
C ILE A 7 -5.16 18.56 -7.81
N ASP A 8 -5.34 19.30 -8.91
CA ASP A 8 -6.37 20.32 -9.02
C ASP A 8 -7.76 19.69 -8.92
N VAL A 9 -8.01 18.58 -9.62
CA VAL A 9 -9.27 17.83 -9.51
C VAL A 9 -9.52 17.36 -8.07
N VAL A 10 -8.51 16.79 -7.40
CA VAL A 10 -8.63 16.38 -5.99
C VAL A 10 -8.97 17.59 -5.11
N SER A 11 -8.29 18.71 -5.29
CA SER A 11 -8.50 19.92 -4.49
C SER A 11 -9.88 20.56 -4.72
N ILE A 12 -10.47 20.38 -5.91
CA ILE A 12 -11.82 20.88 -6.23
C ILE A 12 -12.91 20.01 -5.60
N HIS A 13 -12.76 18.69 -5.65
CA HIS A 13 -13.81 17.76 -5.23
C HIS A 13 -13.77 17.38 -3.75
N PHE A 14 -12.62 17.53 -3.10
CA PHE A 14 -12.50 17.32 -1.66
C PHE A 14 -12.58 18.62 -0.88
N SER A 15 -13.04 18.53 0.37
CA SER A 15 -13.15 19.71 1.24
C SER A 15 -11.78 20.37 1.41
N PRO A 16 -11.67 21.71 1.38
CA PRO A 16 -10.43 22.43 1.67
C PRO A 16 -9.83 22.14 3.06
N ASN A 17 -10.61 21.53 3.96
CA ASN A 17 -10.17 21.13 5.29
C ASN A 17 -9.67 19.68 5.35
N MET A 18 -9.69 18.94 4.24
CA MET A 18 -9.28 17.55 4.18
C MET A 18 -7.84 17.46 3.69
N ALA A 19 -6.92 17.11 4.60
CA ALA A 19 -5.53 16.85 4.24
C ALA A 19 -5.42 15.57 3.39
N VAL A 20 -4.68 15.66 2.29
CA VAL A 20 -4.40 14.53 1.40
C VAL A 20 -2.94 14.13 1.51
N PHE A 21 -2.70 12.87 1.84
CA PHE A 21 -1.38 12.27 1.96
C PHE A 21 -1.16 11.36 0.75
N SER A 22 -0.13 11.65 -0.05
CA SER A 22 0.23 10.82 -1.22
C SER A 22 1.65 10.31 -1.09
N PRO A 23 1.92 9.03 -1.40
CA PRO A 23 3.26 8.55 -1.64
C PRO A 23 3.72 8.91 -3.05
N GLN A 24 5.04 8.88 -3.27
CA GLN A 24 5.60 8.93 -4.61
C GLN A 24 5.25 7.66 -5.39
N LYS A 25 4.82 7.81 -6.64
CA LYS A 25 4.50 6.67 -7.53
C LYS A 25 5.55 6.51 -8.61
N PHE A 26 5.73 5.28 -9.09
CA PHE A 26 6.71 5.01 -10.14
C PHE A 26 6.37 5.72 -11.46
N HIS A 27 5.08 5.71 -11.84
CA HIS A 27 4.59 6.31 -13.10
C HIS A 27 4.61 7.84 -13.13
N GLU A 28 4.95 8.51 -12.01
CA GLU A 28 5.26 9.95 -12.02
C GLU A 28 6.57 10.24 -12.77
N LEU A 29 7.29 9.21 -13.19
CA LEU A 29 8.53 9.27 -13.95
C LEU A 29 8.44 8.49 -15.26
N PHE A 30 9.11 9.02 -16.28
CA PHE A 30 9.28 8.36 -17.57
C PHE A 30 10.46 7.37 -17.57
N VAL A 31 11.38 7.48 -16.59
CA VAL A 31 12.61 6.67 -16.47
C VAL A 31 12.93 6.45 -14.99
N PHE A 32 13.42 5.25 -14.65
CA PHE A 32 13.96 4.94 -13.32
C PHE A 32 15.11 5.89 -12.93
N PHE A 33 15.26 6.16 -11.63
CA PHE A 33 16.21 7.15 -11.11
C PHE A 33 17.13 6.59 -10.03
N PRO A 34 18.37 7.10 -9.95
CA PRO A 34 19.30 6.73 -8.90
C PRO A 34 18.88 7.31 -7.54
N ALA A 35 19.29 6.66 -6.47
CA ALA A 35 19.21 7.27 -5.14
C ALA A 35 20.11 8.52 -5.05
N PRO A 36 19.78 9.53 -4.24
CA PRO A 36 20.47 10.82 -4.25
C PRO A 36 21.95 10.70 -3.87
N GLU A 37 22.29 9.75 -3.00
CA GLU A 37 23.66 9.44 -2.60
C GLU A 37 24.45 8.61 -3.62
N THR A 38 23.86 8.29 -4.77
CA THR A 38 24.57 7.65 -5.89
C THR A 38 25.22 8.73 -6.73
N ASP A 39 26.53 8.61 -6.98
CA ASP A 39 27.29 9.49 -7.89
C ASP A 39 26.87 9.25 -9.35
N ALA A 40 25.64 9.64 -9.69
CA ALA A 40 25.10 9.59 -11.04
C ALA A 40 25.45 10.87 -11.80
N TRP A 41 25.51 10.78 -13.12
CA TRP A 41 25.71 11.96 -13.96
C TRP A 41 24.58 12.97 -13.75
N SER A 42 24.92 14.26 -13.85
CA SER A 42 23.96 15.36 -13.67
C SER A 42 22.71 15.25 -14.56
N SER A 43 22.81 14.56 -15.69
CA SER A 43 21.71 14.25 -16.61
C SER A 43 20.63 13.32 -16.02
N PHE A 44 20.91 12.61 -14.92
CA PHE A 44 19.97 11.69 -14.25
C PHE A 44 19.47 12.23 -12.90
N ASN A 45 19.79 13.49 -12.59
CA ASN A 45 19.32 14.13 -11.37
C ASN A 45 17.79 14.36 -11.44
N VAL A 46 17.06 13.87 -10.43
CA VAL A 46 15.59 13.98 -10.30
C VAL A 46 15.14 15.00 -9.25
N GLN A 47 16.02 15.87 -8.78
CA GLN A 47 15.70 16.92 -7.80
C GLN A 47 14.50 17.77 -8.23
N TRP A 48 14.37 18.05 -9.54
CA TRP A 48 13.24 18.79 -10.09
C TRP A 48 11.89 18.14 -9.76
N LEU A 49 11.82 16.81 -9.72
CA LEU A 49 10.62 16.07 -9.38
C LEU A 49 10.36 16.13 -7.87
N TYR A 50 11.39 15.93 -7.04
CA TYR A 50 11.24 15.98 -5.59
C TYR A 50 10.88 17.37 -5.09
N ASP A 51 11.41 18.42 -5.70
CA ASP A 51 11.02 19.79 -5.40
C ASP A 51 9.54 20.03 -5.75
N ALA A 52 9.10 19.55 -6.92
CA ALA A 52 7.69 19.64 -7.32
C ALA A 52 6.77 18.83 -6.39
N LEU A 53 7.12 17.58 -6.07
CA LEU A 53 6.35 16.74 -5.16
C LEU A 53 6.27 17.34 -3.76
N ALA A 54 7.38 17.85 -3.22
CA ALA A 54 7.42 18.50 -1.92
C ALA A 54 6.49 19.72 -1.86
N GLU A 55 6.48 20.55 -2.92
CA GLU A 55 5.57 21.69 -3.01
C GLU A 55 4.10 21.23 -3.03
N GLN A 56 3.78 20.21 -3.83
CA GLN A 56 2.42 19.68 -3.93
C GLN A 56 1.93 19.04 -2.62
N TRP A 57 2.76 18.20 -2.01
CA TRP A 57 2.42 17.55 -0.74
C TRP A 57 2.23 18.57 0.36
N SER A 58 3.05 19.64 0.40
CA SER A 58 2.87 20.71 1.37
C SER A 58 1.51 21.41 1.20
N ARG A 59 1.09 21.68 -0.05
CA ARG A 59 -0.23 22.25 -0.34
C ARG A 59 -1.37 21.32 0.06
N LEU A 60 -1.27 20.04 -0.29
CA LEU A 60 -2.30 19.02 -0.03
C LEU A 60 -2.48 18.69 1.44
N MET A 61 -1.41 18.76 2.24
CA MET A 61 -1.46 18.49 3.68
C MET A 61 -1.67 19.75 4.53
N HIS A 62 -1.62 20.94 3.92
CA HIS A 62 -1.67 22.23 4.61
C HIS A 62 -0.60 22.40 5.70
N GLN A 63 0.58 21.82 5.47
CA GLN A 63 1.73 21.90 6.39
C GLN A 63 3.05 21.77 5.63
N ASP A 64 4.14 22.19 6.24
CA ASP A 64 5.47 22.00 5.65
C ASP A 64 5.83 20.50 5.59
N VAL A 65 6.51 20.11 4.52
CA VAL A 65 7.09 18.77 4.38
C VAL A 65 8.52 18.74 4.87
N SER A 66 8.92 17.61 5.46
CA SER A 66 10.29 17.38 5.89
C SER A 66 11.27 17.49 4.71
N HIS A 67 12.52 17.88 5.01
CA HIS A 67 13.59 17.96 4.01
C HIS A 67 13.81 16.64 3.24
N THR A 68 13.45 15.50 3.84
CA THR A 68 13.50 14.18 3.22
C THR A 68 12.62 14.05 1.99
N ALA A 69 11.53 14.82 1.90
CA ALA A 69 10.66 14.85 0.73
C ALA A 69 11.43 15.35 -0.50
N LYS A 70 12.23 16.40 -0.31
CA LYS A 70 13.10 16.98 -1.34
C LYS A 70 14.34 16.13 -1.59
N TYR A 71 14.83 15.42 -0.58
CA TYR A 71 16.01 14.56 -0.71
C TYR A 71 15.69 13.31 -1.52
N ALA A 72 14.69 12.52 -1.10
CA ALA A 72 14.48 11.16 -1.60
C ALA A 72 12.98 10.78 -1.73
N GLY A 73 12.07 11.75 -1.74
CA GLY A 73 10.65 11.50 -2.05
C GLY A 73 9.87 10.75 -0.96
N TYR A 74 10.27 10.85 0.29
CA TYR A 74 9.55 10.30 1.45
C TYR A 74 9.42 11.33 2.58
N TYR A 75 8.37 11.22 3.40
CA TYR A 75 8.08 12.17 4.45
C TYR A 75 7.30 11.55 5.62
N SER A 76 7.34 12.26 6.75
CA SER A 76 6.62 11.93 7.97
C SER A 76 5.76 13.13 8.34
N ALA A 77 4.50 12.89 8.67
CA ALA A 77 3.53 13.92 8.96
C ALA A 77 2.71 13.55 10.20
N LEU A 78 2.74 14.41 11.22
CA LEU A 78 1.86 14.28 12.37
C LEU A 78 0.46 14.75 11.95
N VAL A 79 -0.48 13.82 11.84
CA VAL A 79 -1.86 14.14 11.44
C VAL A 79 -2.59 14.83 12.57
N ARG A 80 -2.35 14.37 13.81
CA ARG A 80 -2.89 14.88 15.07
C ARG A 80 -2.10 14.28 16.23
N PRO A 81 -2.21 14.80 17.46
CA PRO A 81 -1.53 14.22 18.61
C PRO A 81 -1.78 12.71 18.73
N GLY A 82 -0.69 11.93 18.86
CA GLY A 82 -0.75 10.47 18.96
C GLY A 82 -0.97 9.72 17.64
N PHE A 83 -1.02 10.40 16.47
CA PHE A 83 -1.20 9.72 15.19
C PHE A 83 -0.41 10.35 14.04
N ARG A 84 0.44 9.53 13.42
CA ARG A 84 1.38 9.92 12.37
C ARG A 84 1.16 9.09 11.11
N ILE A 85 1.31 9.74 9.95
CA ILE A 85 1.44 9.07 8.66
C ILE A 85 2.89 9.16 8.22
N ILE A 86 3.45 8.02 7.79
CA ILE A 86 4.78 7.94 7.19
C ILE A 86 4.62 7.47 5.75
N SER A 87 5.01 8.32 4.81
CA SER A 87 5.03 8.02 3.39
C SER A 87 6.42 7.61 2.96
N ILE A 88 6.60 6.36 2.53
CA ILE A 88 7.89 5.80 2.10
C ILE A 88 8.01 5.73 0.58
N ASN A 89 9.22 5.95 0.07
CA ASN A 89 9.50 5.82 -1.36
C ASN A 89 9.91 4.39 -1.72
N THR A 90 8.94 3.58 -2.11
CA THR A 90 9.13 2.16 -2.43
C THR A 90 9.78 1.94 -3.81
N ASN A 91 10.04 2.99 -4.59
CA ASN A 91 10.84 2.87 -5.83
C ASN A 91 12.27 2.38 -5.55
N TYR A 92 12.77 2.60 -4.33
CA TYR A 92 14.08 2.14 -3.89
C TYR A 92 14.15 0.66 -3.51
N CYS A 93 13.03 -0.05 -3.57
CA CYS A 93 13.03 -1.50 -3.50
C CYS A 93 12.64 -2.15 -4.83
N TYR A 94 12.20 -1.38 -5.82
CA TYR A 94 11.65 -1.90 -7.07
C TYR A 94 12.70 -2.58 -7.94
N ARG A 95 12.50 -3.85 -8.30
CA ARG A 95 13.45 -4.65 -9.08
C ARG A 95 13.69 -4.14 -10.49
N PHE A 96 12.73 -3.41 -11.05
CA PHE A 96 12.89 -2.78 -12.36
C PHE A 96 13.63 -1.43 -12.28
N ASN A 97 13.88 -0.90 -11.07
CA ASN A 97 14.81 0.21 -10.90
C ASN A 97 16.27 -0.29 -11.01
N TRP A 98 16.80 -0.27 -12.23
CA TRP A 98 18.13 -0.81 -12.51
C TRP A 98 19.28 -0.02 -11.87
N TRP A 99 19.05 1.20 -11.39
CA TRP A 99 20.05 1.95 -10.60
C TRP A 99 20.41 1.23 -9.30
N LEU A 100 19.49 0.40 -8.78
CA LEU A 100 19.73 -0.39 -7.58
C LEU A 100 20.78 -1.49 -7.79
N LEU A 101 21.12 -1.85 -9.03
CA LEU A 101 22.25 -2.73 -9.32
C LEU A 101 23.60 -2.08 -9.03
N TYR A 102 23.67 -0.74 -9.07
CA TYR A 102 24.88 0.01 -8.73
C TYR A 102 25.02 0.19 -7.22
N LYS A 103 23.92 0.53 -6.53
CA LYS A 103 23.86 0.67 -5.08
C LYS A 103 22.53 0.17 -4.55
N SER A 104 22.56 -0.94 -3.81
CA SER A 104 21.37 -1.62 -3.27
C SER A 104 21.27 -1.56 -1.74
N GLU A 105 22.31 -1.08 -1.05
CA GLU A 105 22.33 -0.92 0.40
C GLU A 105 21.52 0.31 0.81
N ASP A 106 20.29 0.07 1.30
CA ASP A 106 19.30 1.07 1.74
C ASP A 106 19.26 2.35 0.88
N PRO A 107 18.88 2.24 -0.40
CA PRO A 107 18.93 3.38 -1.33
C PRO A 107 18.00 4.49 -0.86
N GLY A 108 18.50 5.73 -0.84
CA GLY A 108 17.81 6.90 -0.30
C GLY A 108 17.78 6.95 1.23
N GLU A 109 18.47 6.04 1.93
CA GLU A 109 18.44 5.87 3.39
C GLU A 109 17.01 5.64 3.96
N VAL A 110 16.10 5.08 3.16
CA VAL A 110 14.67 4.95 3.51
C VAL A 110 14.47 4.13 4.79
N LEU A 111 15.10 2.96 4.91
CA LEU A 111 14.89 2.05 6.03
C LEU A 111 15.53 2.58 7.32
N LYS A 112 16.73 3.15 7.20
CA LYS A 112 17.42 3.81 8.31
C LYS A 112 16.62 5.01 8.82
N TRP A 113 16.09 5.84 7.93
CA TRP A 113 15.23 6.95 8.30
C TRP A 113 13.92 6.47 8.94
N LEU A 114 13.23 5.51 8.30
CA LEU A 114 11.97 4.94 8.79
C LEU A 114 12.13 4.40 10.22
N THR A 115 13.23 3.69 10.50
CA THR A 115 13.53 3.17 11.84
C THR A 115 13.57 4.29 12.87
N LYS A 116 14.27 5.40 12.59
CA LYS A 116 14.36 6.54 13.50
C LYS A 116 13.01 7.25 13.74
N GLU A 117 12.20 7.37 12.69
CA GLU A 117 10.86 7.93 12.81
C GLU A 117 9.95 7.05 13.67
N LEU A 118 10.03 5.72 13.50
CA LEU A 118 9.28 4.77 14.30
C LEU A 118 9.75 4.73 15.77
N GLU A 119 11.05 4.82 16.03
CA GLU A 119 11.59 4.98 17.39
C GLU A 119 11.06 6.26 18.05
N SER A 120 11.02 7.36 17.31
CA SER A 120 10.51 8.64 17.80
C SER A 120 9.00 8.58 18.07
N ALA A 121 8.25 7.95 17.17
CA ALA A 121 6.81 7.73 17.34
C ALA A 121 6.50 6.83 18.55
N GLU A 122 7.25 5.73 18.72
CA GLU A 122 7.12 4.84 19.88
C GLU A 122 7.41 5.59 21.19
N ALA A 123 8.48 6.40 21.23
CA ALA A 123 8.82 7.21 22.40
C ALA A 123 7.76 8.29 22.72
N ALA A 124 7.03 8.75 21.71
CA ALA A 124 5.96 9.74 21.83
C ALA A 124 4.56 9.11 22.04
N ASP A 125 4.46 7.79 22.17
CA ASP A 125 3.20 7.02 22.20
C ASP A 125 2.26 7.32 21.00
N GLU A 126 2.85 7.54 19.83
CA GLU A 126 2.13 7.74 18.58
C GLU A 126 1.85 6.41 17.89
N LYS A 127 0.70 6.31 17.23
CA LYS A 127 0.39 5.24 16.27
C LYS A 127 0.72 5.69 14.86
N VAL A 128 1.21 4.76 14.05
CA VAL A 128 1.75 5.05 12.72
C VAL A 128 0.96 4.30 11.66
N HIS A 129 0.55 5.03 10.61
CA HIS A 129 0.13 4.46 9.34
C HIS A 129 1.24 4.66 8.30
N ILE A 130 1.62 3.59 7.62
CA ILE A 130 2.61 3.64 6.53
C ILE A 130 1.86 3.66 5.19
N ILE A 131 2.25 4.57 4.30
CA ILE A 131 1.77 4.60 2.92
C ILE A 131 2.94 4.48 1.95
N GLY A 132 2.74 3.74 0.86
CA GLY A 132 3.72 3.58 -0.21
C GLY A 132 3.05 3.21 -1.52
N HIS A 133 3.81 3.05 -2.60
CA HIS A 133 3.25 2.64 -3.88
C HIS A 133 3.34 1.12 -4.09
N ILE A 134 4.56 0.59 -4.10
CA ILE A 134 4.87 -0.83 -4.29
C ILE A 134 4.83 -1.50 -2.92
N PRO A 135 3.99 -2.53 -2.70
CA PRO A 135 3.98 -3.26 -1.44
C PRO A 135 5.36 -3.89 -1.18
N PRO A 136 5.98 -3.69 -0.01
CA PRO A 136 7.29 -4.27 0.31
C PRO A 136 7.35 -5.79 0.18
N LEU A 137 6.25 -6.49 0.47
CA LEU A 137 6.17 -7.94 0.31
C LEU A 137 5.85 -8.38 -1.13
N ASP A 138 5.79 -7.45 -2.09
CA ASP A 138 5.65 -7.73 -3.52
C ASP A 138 6.86 -8.43 -4.12
N SER A 139 6.62 -9.32 -5.09
CA SER A 139 7.68 -9.93 -5.89
C SER A 139 8.47 -8.91 -6.71
N ASP A 140 7.92 -7.73 -6.92
CA ASP A 140 8.57 -6.60 -7.57
C ASP A 140 9.53 -5.85 -6.63
N CYS A 141 9.51 -6.12 -5.33
CA CYS A 141 10.45 -5.56 -4.37
C CYS A 141 11.66 -6.51 -4.18
N PHE A 142 12.89 -5.98 -4.07
CA PHE A 142 14.08 -6.77 -3.78
C PHE A 142 13.93 -7.49 -2.45
N GLN A 143 14.17 -8.81 -2.42
CA GLN A 143 13.89 -9.66 -1.25
C GLN A 143 14.67 -9.23 -0.01
N GLN A 144 15.92 -8.78 -0.20
CA GLN A 144 16.77 -8.31 0.89
C GLN A 144 16.19 -7.05 1.54
N TRP A 145 15.73 -6.10 0.72
CA TRP A 145 15.09 -4.88 1.19
C TRP A 145 13.77 -5.20 1.91
N ALA A 146 12.92 -6.02 1.27
CA ALA A 146 11.64 -6.48 1.83
C ALA A 146 11.81 -7.19 3.18
N HIS A 147 12.87 -8.00 3.34
CA HIS A 147 13.18 -8.65 4.59
C HIS A 147 13.63 -7.67 5.68
N GLN A 148 14.49 -6.69 5.36
CA GLN A 148 14.84 -5.65 6.33
C GLN A 148 13.63 -4.81 6.74
N PHE A 149 12.76 -4.47 5.78
CA PHE A 149 11.47 -3.82 6.08
C PHE A 149 10.60 -4.69 6.99
N SER A 150 10.51 -6.00 6.74
CA SER A 150 9.77 -6.94 7.60
C SER A 150 10.32 -6.97 9.04
N ARG A 151 11.65 -6.90 9.22
CA ARG A 151 12.27 -6.81 10.57
C ARG A 151 11.86 -5.53 11.29
N ILE A 152 11.79 -4.41 10.58
CA ILE A 152 11.29 -3.13 11.12
C ILE A 152 9.82 -3.27 11.51
N VAL A 153 8.97 -3.82 10.63
CA VAL A 153 7.55 -4.07 10.94
C VAL A 153 7.39 -4.97 12.17
N SER A 154 8.19 -6.03 12.28
CA SER A 154 8.22 -6.93 13.44
C SER A 154 8.52 -6.17 14.73
N ARG A 155 9.62 -5.39 14.74
CA ARG A 155 10.08 -4.61 15.91
C ARG A 155 9.07 -3.55 16.34
N PHE A 156 8.39 -2.91 15.40
CA PHE A 156 7.47 -1.81 15.66
C PHE A 156 5.99 -2.19 15.46
N SER A 157 5.64 -3.47 15.57
CA SER A 157 4.27 -3.98 15.32
C SER A 157 3.19 -3.41 16.26
N THR A 158 3.58 -2.91 17.43
CA THR A 158 2.70 -2.21 18.38
C THR A 158 2.52 -0.72 18.05
N THR A 159 3.41 -0.15 17.25
CA THR A 159 3.45 1.25 16.82
C THR A 159 2.83 1.42 15.44
N ILE A 160 3.12 0.50 14.51
CA ILE A 160 2.55 0.47 13.16
C ILE A 160 1.17 -0.18 13.22
N ARG A 161 0.11 0.58 12.89
CA ARG A 161 -1.29 0.16 13.02
C ARG A 161 -2.06 0.11 11.69
N GLY A 162 -1.38 0.43 10.58
CA GLY A 162 -1.91 0.30 9.23
C GLY A 162 -0.81 0.47 8.19
N GLN A 163 -0.90 -0.29 7.08
CA GLN A 163 0.01 -0.14 5.94
C GLN A 163 -0.79 -0.21 4.64
N PHE A 164 -0.61 0.77 3.75
CA PHE A 164 -1.45 0.97 2.56
C PHE A 164 -0.60 1.18 1.31
N TYR A 165 -0.87 0.37 0.28
CA TYR A 165 -0.12 0.33 -0.96
C TYR A 165 -1.04 0.17 -2.18
N GLY A 166 -0.46 0.23 -3.38
CA GLY A 166 -1.14 -0.03 -4.65
C GLY A 166 -0.28 -0.92 -5.55
N HIS A 167 0.04 -0.43 -6.75
CA HIS A 167 0.94 -1.06 -7.74
C HIS A 167 0.42 -2.35 -8.40
N SER A 168 -0.11 -3.32 -7.64
CA SER A 168 -0.61 -4.57 -8.26
C SER A 168 -1.90 -4.38 -9.05
N HIS A 169 -2.61 -3.26 -8.81
CA HIS A 169 -3.93 -2.90 -9.36
C HIS A 169 -5.09 -3.81 -8.93
N PHE A 170 -4.80 -4.97 -8.35
CA PHE A 170 -5.78 -5.88 -7.80
C PHE A 170 -6.13 -5.50 -6.36
N ASP A 171 -7.29 -5.95 -5.90
CA ASP A 171 -7.69 -5.80 -4.50
C ASP A 171 -7.12 -6.96 -3.67
N GLU A 172 -6.04 -6.70 -2.92
CA GLU A 172 -5.25 -7.75 -2.25
C GLU A 172 -4.78 -7.33 -0.86
N PHE A 173 -4.24 -8.30 -0.13
CA PHE A 173 -3.52 -8.05 1.12
C PHE A 173 -2.31 -8.98 1.23
N ARG A 174 -1.32 -8.59 2.04
CA ARG A 174 -0.18 -9.43 2.41
C ARG A 174 0.07 -9.38 3.91
N LEU A 175 0.46 -10.51 4.48
CA LEU A 175 0.73 -10.65 5.90
C LEU A 175 2.23 -10.53 6.18
N HIS A 176 2.55 -9.69 7.16
CA HIS A 176 3.84 -9.71 7.83
C HIS A 176 3.78 -10.70 8.98
N TYR A 177 4.82 -11.52 9.10
CA TYR A 177 5.05 -12.39 10.25
C TYR A 177 6.25 -11.90 11.03
N ASP A 178 6.27 -12.19 12.34
CA ASP A 178 7.41 -11.88 13.17
C ASP A 178 8.67 -12.55 12.63
N THR A 179 9.79 -11.85 12.57
CA THR A 179 11.00 -12.41 11.94
C THR A 179 11.73 -13.43 12.79
N ASP A 180 11.48 -13.46 14.11
CA ASP A 180 12.04 -14.45 15.04
C ASP A 180 11.01 -15.54 15.37
N ALA A 181 9.75 -15.15 15.58
CA ALA A 181 8.61 -16.04 15.85
C ALA A 181 7.70 -16.17 14.62
N THR A 182 8.23 -16.78 13.55
CA THR A 182 7.67 -16.72 12.19
C THR A 182 6.24 -17.21 12.00
N ASP A 183 5.61 -17.84 12.99
CA ASP A 183 4.19 -18.25 12.94
C ASP A 183 3.22 -17.18 13.46
N ILE A 184 3.72 -16.07 13.98
CA ILE A 184 2.92 -14.98 14.54
C ILE A 184 2.72 -13.91 13.48
N PRO A 185 1.49 -13.68 12.97
CA PRO A 185 1.21 -12.56 12.07
C PRO A 185 1.22 -11.24 12.87
N VAL A 186 2.00 -10.27 12.42
CA VAL A 186 2.26 -9.00 13.12
C VAL A 186 1.83 -7.75 12.34
N GLY A 187 1.52 -7.89 11.05
CA GLY A 187 1.10 -6.75 10.23
C GLY A 187 0.35 -7.16 8.98
N VAL A 188 -0.37 -6.21 8.39
CA VAL A 188 -1.11 -6.37 7.13
C VAL A 188 -0.72 -5.24 6.20
N GLU A 189 -0.33 -5.57 4.97
CA GLU A 189 -0.26 -4.64 3.85
C GLU A 189 -1.60 -4.70 3.12
N TYR A 190 -2.33 -3.58 3.08
CA TYR A 190 -3.53 -3.46 2.25
C TYR A 190 -3.13 -2.94 0.88
N ILE A 191 -3.37 -3.73 -0.17
CA ILE A 191 -3.13 -3.33 -1.55
C ILE A 191 -4.48 -2.92 -2.15
N THR A 192 -4.63 -1.63 -2.41
CA THR A 192 -5.90 -1.07 -2.90
C THR A 192 -6.06 -1.29 -4.40
N PRO A 193 -7.29 -1.51 -4.90
CA PRO A 193 -7.53 -1.68 -6.32
C PRO A 193 -7.23 -0.42 -7.14
N ASN A 194 -7.09 -0.58 -8.44
CA ASN A 194 -6.83 0.52 -9.37
C ASN A 194 -8.10 1.33 -9.68
N ASN A 195 -7.93 2.64 -9.89
CA ASN A 195 -9.00 3.56 -10.26
C ASN A 195 -9.24 3.66 -11.77
N GLY A 196 -8.63 2.79 -12.58
CA GLY A 196 -8.74 2.79 -14.03
C GLY A 196 -8.81 1.38 -14.63
N PRO A 197 -9.01 1.27 -15.96
CA PRO A 197 -9.31 0.01 -16.63
C PRO A 197 -8.10 -0.89 -16.92
N PHE A 198 -6.92 -0.54 -16.40
CA PHE A 198 -5.71 -1.33 -16.65
C PHE A 198 -5.87 -2.75 -16.11
N HIS A 199 -5.27 -3.74 -16.79
CA HIS A 199 -5.52 -5.18 -16.57
C HIS A 199 -6.96 -5.65 -16.83
N HIS A 200 -7.72 -4.94 -17.68
CA HIS A 200 -9.10 -5.29 -17.99
C HIS A 200 -10.01 -5.29 -16.75
N LEU A 201 -9.70 -4.47 -15.75
CA LEU A 201 -10.44 -4.37 -14.50
C LEU A 201 -11.48 -3.24 -14.55
N ASN A 202 -12.48 -3.30 -13.67
CA ASN A 202 -13.34 -2.13 -13.45
C ASN A 202 -12.60 -1.09 -12.59
N PRO A 203 -12.77 0.22 -12.87
CA PRO A 203 -12.33 1.28 -11.97
C PRO A 203 -12.90 1.08 -10.57
N ALA A 204 -12.05 1.16 -9.56
CA ALA A 204 -12.44 1.01 -8.17
C ALA A 204 -11.70 2.00 -7.25
N TYR A 205 -12.30 2.25 -6.08
CA TYR A 205 -11.65 2.94 -4.97
C TYR A 205 -12.06 2.31 -3.64
N ARG A 206 -11.32 2.63 -2.58
CA ARG A 206 -11.54 2.08 -1.23
C ARG A 206 -11.69 3.17 -0.19
N ILE A 207 -12.59 2.95 0.77
CA ILE A 207 -12.76 3.76 1.97
C ILE A 207 -12.43 2.89 3.18
N PHE A 208 -11.41 3.28 3.96
CA PHE A 208 -11.07 2.61 5.22
C PHE A 208 -11.75 3.29 6.40
N TYR A 209 -12.30 2.49 7.31
CA TYR A 209 -12.81 2.94 8.59
C TYR A 209 -11.73 2.70 9.66
N ILE A 210 -11.21 3.79 10.23
CA ILE A 210 -10.10 3.77 11.19
C ILE A 210 -10.61 4.08 12.59
N ASP A 211 -10.00 3.45 13.59
CA ASP A 211 -10.28 3.72 14.99
C ASP A 211 -10.12 5.22 15.33
N GLY A 212 -11.18 5.74 15.95
CA GLY A 212 -11.44 7.16 16.09
C GLY A 212 -10.57 7.82 17.15
N GLU A 213 -10.80 9.11 17.40
CA GLU A 213 -10.06 9.84 18.43
C GLU A 213 -10.67 9.61 19.81
N HIS A 214 -9.95 8.85 20.65
CA HIS A 214 -10.26 8.67 22.06
C HIS A 214 -9.00 8.24 22.83
N LYS A 215 -9.07 8.28 24.16
CA LYS A 215 -7.94 8.05 25.08
C LYS A 215 -7.17 6.75 24.85
N ASN A 216 -7.84 5.71 24.35
CA ASN A 216 -7.28 4.37 24.14
C ASN A 216 -7.32 3.98 22.65
N SER A 217 -7.25 4.96 21.75
CA SER A 217 -7.29 4.70 20.32
C SER A 217 -6.03 3.97 19.88
N PHE A 218 -6.21 2.85 19.18
CA PHE A 218 -5.11 2.14 18.55
C PHE A 218 -4.93 2.54 17.09
N ARG A 219 -5.79 3.42 16.55
CA ARG A 219 -5.77 3.80 15.12
C ARG A 219 -5.79 2.59 14.18
N ASP A 220 -6.40 1.50 14.62
CA ASP A 220 -6.52 0.28 13.82
C ASP A 220 -7.48 0.46 12.66
N VAL A 221 -7.27 -0.31 11.60
CA VAL A 221 -8.29 -0.48 10.56
C VAL A 221 -9.42 -1.33 11.13
N LEU A 222 -10.62 -0.75 11.25
CA LEU A 222 -11.81 -1.38 11.80
C LEU A 222 -12.62 -2.13 10.75
N ASP A 223 -12.74 -1.56 9.55
CA ASP A 223 -13.37 -2.16 8.37
C ASP A 223 -12.95 -1.38 7.11
N TYR A 224 -13.36 -1.83 5.94
CA TYR A 224 -13.31 -1.01 4.72
C TYR A 224 -14.41 -1.38 3.74
N ASP A 225 -14.75 -0.42 2.87
CA ASP A 225 -15.61 -0.62 1.70
C ASP A 225 -14.81 -0.43 0.41
N THR A 226 -14.96 -1.35 -0.53
CA THR A 226 -14.51 -1.15 -1.91
C THR A 226 -15.72 -0.78 -2.78
N TRP A 227 -15.56 0.25 -3.60
CA TRP A 227 -16.55 0.70 -4.58
C TRP A 227 -16.00 0.50 -5.98
N ALA A 228 -16.84 0.08 -6.91
CA ALA A 228 -16.46 -0.17 -8.30
C ALA A 228 -17.49 0.42 -9.27
N MET A 229 -17.07 0.64 -10.51
CA MET A 229 -17.94 1.06 -11.61
C MET A 229 -17.90 0.01 -12.73
N ASN A 230 -19.04 -0.60 -13.03
CA ASN A 230 -19.11 -1.62 -14.08
C ASN A 230 -18.94 -0.96 -15.46
N LEU A 231 -17.79 -1.19 -16.10
CA LEU A 231 -17.45 -0.61 -17.39
C LEU A 231 -18.35 -1.13 -18.52
N THR A 232 -18.73 -2.42 -18.49
CA THR A 232 -19.62 -3.01 -19.49
C THR A 232 -20.96 -2.28 -19.50
N HIS A 233 -21.58 -2.12 -18.32
CA HIS A 233 -22.83 -1.39 -18.18
C HIS A 233 -22.68 0.08 -18.58
N ALA A 234 -21.65 0.76 -18.08
CA ALA A 234 -21.40 2.17 -18.36
C ALA A 234 -21.23 2.44 -19.86
N ASN A 235 -20.49 1.59 -20.57
CA ASN A 235 -20.25 1.75 -22.01
C ASN A 235 -21.47 1.39 -22.87
N LEU A 236 -22.29 0.41 -22.45
CA LEU A 236 -23.50 0.02 -23.19
C LEU A 236 -24.64 1.03 -23.03
N HIS A 237 -24.77 1.64 -21.86
CA HIS A 237 -25.91 2.51 -21.51
C HIS A 237 -25.54 4.00 -21.39
N ASN A 238 -24.25 4.34 -21.51
CA ASN A 238 -23.73 5.68 -21.25
C ASN A 238 -24.11 6.19 -19.84
N ASP A 239 -24.09 5.28 -18.86
CA ASP A 239 -24.52 5.52 -17.47
C ASP A 239 -23.46 4.97 -16.48
N PRO A 240 -22.47 5.79 -16.10
CA PRO A 240 -21.42 5.40 -15.16
C PRO A 240 -21.94 5.43 -13.71
N HIS A 241 -22.42 4.28 -13.25
CA HIS A 241 -22.89 4.11 -11.87
C HIS A 241 -21.85 3.39 -10.99
N TRP A 242 -21.50 4.03 -9.87
CA TRP A 242 -20.65 3.44 -8.84
C TRP A 242 -21.48 2.67 -7.81
N TYR A 243 -21.08 1.44 -7.51
CA TYR A 243 -21.74 0.59 -6.51
C TYR A 243 -20.74 0.07 -5.48
N GLN A 244 -21.23 -0.22 -4.27
CA GLN A 244 -20.42 -0.87 -3.25
C GLN A 244 -20.19 -2.32 -3.67
N LEU A 245 -18.93 -2.65 -3.97
CA LEU A 245 -18.53 -3.99 -4.36
C LEU A 245 -18.60 -4.94 -3.16
N TYR A 246 -18.00 -4.55 -2.03
CA TYR A 246 -18.08 -5.29 -0.77
C TYR A 246 -17.62 -4.47 0.44
N SER A 247 -17.99 -4.94 1.63
CA SER A 247 -17.45 -4.58 2.94
C SER A 247 -16.60 -5.75 3.46
N ALA A 248 -15.39 -5.47 3.93
CA ALA A 248 -14.44 -6.51 4.34
C ALA A 248 -15.02 -7.42 5.43
N ARG A 249 -15.52 -6.83 6.52
CA ARG A 249 -16.02 -7.64 7.65
C ARG A 249 -17.30 -8.39 7.33
N ARG A 250 -18.24 -7.73 6.64
CA ARG A 250 -19.52 -8.34 6.28
C ARG A 250 -19.33 -9.50 5.30
N ASP A 251 -18.67 -9.26 4.19
CA ASP A 251 -18.71 -10.17 3.03
C ASP A 251 -17.62 -11.26 3.07
N LEU A 252 -16.52 -11.01 3.79
CA LEU A 252 -15.50 -12.03 4.10
C LEU A 252 -15.74 -12.72 5.46
N ASN A 253 -16.79 -12.30 6.19
CA ASN A 253 -17.14 -12.78 7.52
C ASN A 253 -15.94 -12.69 8.49
N MET A 254 -15.42 -11.47 8.67
CA MET A 254 -14.25 -11.18 9.51
C MET A 254 -14.68 -10.62 10.86
N GLU A 255 -14.13 -11.20 11.93
CA GLU A 255 -14.36 -10.72 13.30
C GLU A 255 -13.68 -9.35 13.52
N THR A 256 -12.41 -9.25 13.15
CA THR A 256 -11.63 -8.00 13.14
C THR A 256 -10.75 -7.98 11.90
N LEU A 257 -10.12 -6.84 11.60
CA LEU A 257 -9.09 -6.74 10.56
C LEU A 257 -7.66 -6.77 11.13
N LEU A 258 -7.46 -7.39 12.29
CA LEU A 258 -6.14 -7.62 12.88
C LEU A 258 -5.39 -8.72 12.10
N PRO A 259 -4.05 -8.73 12.11
CA PRO A 259 -3.24 -9.69 11.34
C PRO A 259 -3.63 -11.16 11.57
N ARG A 260 -3.98 -11.53 12.82
CA ARG A 260 -4.42 -12.88 13.18
C ARG A 260 -5.68 -13.34 12.44
N ASP A 261 -6.61 -12.43 12.18
CA ASP A 261 -7.91 -12.76 11.60
C ASP A 261 -7.81 -12.79 10.07
N TRP A 262 -6.92 -11.97 9.49
CA TRP A 262 -6.46 -12.14 8.11
C TRP A 262 -5.76 -13.48 7.89
N ASN A 263 -4.90 -13.92 8.81
CA ASN A 263 -4.28 -15.25 8.72
C ASN A 263 -5.32 -16.38 8.74
N LYS A 264 -6.33 -16.30 9.62
CA LYS A 264 -7.45 -17.26 9.63
C LYS A 264 -8.24 -17.24 8.32
N LEU A 265 -8.45 -16.07 7.72
CA LEU A 265 -9.15 -15.95 6.44
C LEU A 265 -8.45 -16.73 5.34
N VAL A 266 -7.10 -16.66 5.27
CA VAL A 266 -6.33 -17.42 4.27
C VAL A 266 -6.60 -18.92 4.38
N HIS A 267 -6.54 -19.48 5.60
CA HIS A 267 -6.87 -20.89 5.83
C HIS A 267 -8.33 -21.23 5.45
N ARG A 268 -9.28 -20.37 5.83
CA ARG A 268 -10.69 -20.55 5.46
C ARG A 268 -10.89 -20.54 3.94
N MET A 269 -10.21 -19.66 3.21
CA MET A 269 -10.28 -19.61 1.75
C MET A 269 -9.60 -20.81 1.07
N ALA A 270 -8.65 -21.47 1.73
CA ALA A 270 -8.07 -22.71 1.23
C ALA A 270 -9.06 -23.89 1.31
N GLU A 271 -9.94 -23.89 2.32
CA GLU A 271 -10.90 -24.98 2.58
C GLU A 271 -12.29 -24.72 1.98
N ASP A 272 -12.73 -23.47 1.92
CA ASP A 272 -14.05 -23.04 1.43
C ASP A 272 -13.91 -22.36 0.06
N LYS A 273 -14.20 -23.12 -0.99
CA LYS A 273 -14.19 -22.63 -2.37
C LYS A 273 -15.16 -21.47 -2.60
N GLN A 274 -16.34 -21.47 -1.97
CA GLN A 274 -17.31 -20.38 -2.18
C GLN A 274 -16.81 -19.07 -1.57
N LEU A 275 -16.14 -19.13 -0.43
CA LEU A 275 -15.49 -17.97 0.17
C LEU A 275 -14.34 -17.46 -0.71
N PHE A 276 -13.52 -18.36 -1.25
CA PHE A 276 -12.47 -17.99 -2.19
C PHE A 276 -13.04 -17.37 -3.48
N ASP A 277 -14.08 -17.94 -4.08
CA ASP A 277 -14.70 -17.43 -5.30
C ASP A 277 -15.25 -16.01 -5.10
N ARG A 278 -15.82 -15.71 -3.90
CA ARG A 278 -16.22 -14.35 -3.53
C ARG A 278 -15.01 -13.41 -3.44
N TYR A 279 -13.96 -13.82 -2.71
CA TYR A 279 -12.73 -13.03 -2.61
C TYR A 279 -12.11 -12.77 -3.99
N PHE A 280 -12.06 -13.78 -4.86
CA PHE A 280 -11.55 -13.67 -6.22
C PHE A 280 -12.32 -12.62 -7.02
N ARG A 281 -13.67 -12.64 -6.99
CA ARG A 281 -14.52 -11.62 -7.63
C ARG A 281 -14.18 -10.21 -7.13
N TYR A 282 -13.93 -10.03 -5.84
CA TYR A 282 -13.52 -8.74 -5.28
C TYR A 282 -12.11 -8.34 -5.73
N ARG A 283 -11.15 -9.27 -5.72
CA ARG A 283 -9.77 -9.07 -6.15
C ARG A 283 -9.68 -8.47 -7.56
N ILE A 284 -10.51 -8.97 -8.48
CA ILE A 284 -10.57 -8.53 -9.89
C ILE A 284 -11.57 -7.40 -10.13
N GLN A 285 -12.07 -6.74 -9.08
CA GLN A 285 -13.02 -5.63 -9.16
C GLN A 285 -14.29 -5.97 -9.97
N ASP A 286 -14.76 -7.21 -9.86
CA ASP A 286 -15.92 -7.70 -10.59
C ASP A 286 -15.83 -7.54 -12.13
N SER A 287 -14.62 -7.69 -12.67
CA SER A 287 -14.38 -7.61 -14.11
C SER A 287 -15.02 -8.79 -14.84
N ASP A 288 -15.91 -8.49 -15.80
CA ASP A 288 -16.50 -9.50 -16.69
C ASP A 288 -15.41 -10.28 -17.48
N SER A 289 -14.34 -9.59 -17.89
CA SER A 289 -13.24 -10.20 -18.66
C SER A 289 -12.46 -11.21 -17.82
N GLU A 290 -12.08 -10.83 -16.60
CA GLU A 290 -11.33 -11.72 -15.70
C GLU A 290 -12.22 -12.85 -15.16
N LEU A 291 -13.52 -12.59 -14.95
CA LEU A 291 -14.47 -13.63 -14.57
C LEU A 291 -14.63 -14.72 -15.65
N GLN A 292 -14.53 -14.36 -16.93
CA GLN A 292 -14.57 -15.33 -18.03
C GLN A 292 -13.32 -16.21 -18.08
N LEU A 293 -12.15 -15.68 -17.73
CA LEU A 293 -10.91 -16.47 -17.62
C LEU A 293 -10.98 -17.44 -16.44
N GLY A 294 -11.59 -17.03 -15.33
CA GLY A 294 -11.75 -17.84 -14.13
C GLY A 294 -10.43 -18.05 -13.37
N CYS A 295 -10.50 -18.86 -12.32
CA CYS A 295 -9.36 -19.20 -11.47
C CYS A 295 -9.44 -20.68 -11.10
N ASP A 296 -8.51 -21.47 -11.61
CA ASP A 296 -8.37 -22.89 -11.29
C ASP A 296 -7.65 -23.11 -9.94
N GLU A 297 -7.43 -24.37 -9.56
CA GLU A 297 -6.76 -24.70 -8.29
C GLU A 297 -5.33 -24.15 -8.20
N TYR A 298 -4.63 -24.09 -9.33
CA TYR A 298 -3.28 -23.52 -9.40
C TYR A 298 -3.33 -22.00 -9.13
N CYS A 299 -4.23 -21.30 -9.81
CA CYS A 299 -4.50 -19.88 -9.59
C CYS A 299 -4.90 -19.59 -8.14
N GLN A 300 -5.80 -20.38 -7.56
CA GLN A 300 -6.22 -20.24 -6.16
C GLN A 300 -5.03 -20.35 -5.22
N ARG A 301 -4.21 -21.40 -5.39
CA ARG A 301 -3.01 -21.59 -4.58
C ARG A 301 -2.04 -20.42 -4.71
N GLU A 302 -1.75 -19.96 -5.92
CA GLU A 302 -0.83 -18.83 -6.13
C GLU A 302 -1.33 -17.55 -5.46
N ILE A 303 -2.63 -17.25 -5.56
CA ILE A 303 -3.24 -16.08 -4.91
C ILE A 303 -3.10 -16.18 -3.40
N LEU A 304 -3.49 -17.31 -2.79
CA LEU A 304 -3.41 -17.50 -1.35
C LEU A 304 -1.97 -17.46 -0.85
N CYS A 305 -1.03 -18.12 -1.55
CA CYS A 305 0.36 -18.15 -1.14
C CYS A 305 1.06 -16.80 -1.22
N LYS A 306 0.68 -15.93 -2.17
CA LYS A 306 1.17 -14.55 -2.22
C LYS A 306 0.79 -13.75 -0.98
N THR A 307 -0.34 -14.07 -0.32
CA THR A 307 -0.77 -13.36 0.90
C THR A 307 0.08 -13.70 2.13
N VAL A 308 0.70 -14.88 2.19
CA VAL A 308 1.41 -15.37 3.39
C VAL A 308 2.92 -15.55 3.18
N ASP A 309 3.37 -15.77 1.95
CA ASP A 309 4.78 -16.02 1.61
C ASP A 309 5.47 -14.81 0.97
N GLY A 310 5.16 -13.60 1.42
CA GLY A 310 5.78 -12.37 0.91
C GLY A 310 7.29 -12.31 1.19
N ASN A 311 7.69 -12.61 2.44
CA ASN A 311 9.08 -12.61 2.87
C ASN A 311 9.72 -13.98 2.58
N LYS A 312 10.49 -14.08 1.50
CA LYS A 312 11.12 -15.35 1.08
C LYS A 312 12.33 -15.77 1.93
N LEU A 313 12.74 -14.95 2.90
CA LEU A 313 13.87 -15.24 3.79
C LEU A 313 13.43 -15.78 5.16
N ILE A 314 12.14 -16.01 5.37
CA ILE A 314 11.60 -16.77 6.50
C ILE A 314 11.01 -18.12 5.99
N PRO A 315 10.75 -19.10 6.87
CA PRO A 315 10.15 -20.38 6.47
C PRO A 315 8.82 -20.19 5.73
N LYS A 316 8.63 -20.95 4.65
CA LYS A 316 7.40 -20.92 3.85
C LYS A 316 6.19 -21.35 4.68
N LYS A 317 5.05 -20.70 4.42
CA LYS A 317 3.73 -20.99 4.97
C LYS A 317 2.88 -21.79 4.00
N CYS A 318 3.09 -21.63 2.69
CA CYS A 318 2.52 -22.54 1.71
C CYS A 318 3.48 -23.70 1.42
N SER A 319 3.03 -24.91 1.74
CA SER A 319 3.73 -26.17 1.45
C SER A 319 2.79 -27.21 0.86
#